data_AF-A0A0M1VTP3-F1
#
_entry.id   AF-A0A0M1VTP3-F1
#
_cell.length_a   1.000
_cell.length_b   1.000
_cell.length_c   1.000
_cell.angle_alpha   90.00
_cell.angle_beta   90.00
_cell.angle_gamma   90.00
#
_symmetry.space_group_name_H-M   'P 1'
#
loop_
_entity.id
_entity.type
_entity.pdbx_description
1 polymer ?
#
loop_
_entity_poly.entity_id
_entity_poly.type
_entity_poly.pdbx_seq_one_letter_code
_entity_poly.pdbx_strand_id
1 'polypeptide(L)'
;MNKIIELNLLREVANNPRVITTEQVEIYKNILQRFGNIIPVIIDENNYVVSDYAKIKAAIELGMKEINCIRINNLSEDEVQTIRIAEIRAVELGKWDYQKLFDELSKIGEDFKLTGFDLDEILEQLPVEALDINGIDEIDVPELQEETFTKQQDIWLLGNHRLMCGDSTKLEDVKKLVNNEVIDLLVTDPPYNVDYQAANGQKIKNDNMNSENFYRFLLAFYKNAYEVMRAGAGFYIFHADSETRAFRGALTEAGFKISQCLIWVKNQFILSRQDYNWKHEPCLYGWKEGVKHFFIRNFTQDTIQEIYSKTESMSKKELQETLKNILEEYTTIIRENKPLKNDIHPTMKPIRLISKLIHNSSKENWNVLDLFGGSGSTLIAAEQLKRKAFLMEFDEKYADVIVKRYAEMDKEDIKLLRNGKTYNWNEVKSELYAGDVT
;
A
#
# COMPACT_ATOMS: atom_id res chain seq x y z
N MET A 1 27.36 -24.68 -35.01
CA MET A 1 27.62 -25.55 -33.85
C MET A 1 28.39 -24.77 -32.81
N ASN A 2 28.04 -24.91 -31.54
CA ASN A 2 28.80 -24.35 -30.41
C ASN A 2 30.24 -24.88 -30.45
N LYS A 3 31.21 -23.99 -30.29
CA LYS A 3 32.64 -24.31 -30.17
C LYS A 3 33.22 -23.54 -29.00
N ILE A 4 33.98 -24.22 -28.16
CA ILE A 4 34.81 -23.58 -27.14
C ILE A 4 36.04 -23.03 -27.86
N ILE A 5 36.31 -21.73 -27.70
CA ILE A 5 37.42 -21.02 -28.34
C ILE A 5 38.27 -20.36 -27.27
N GLU A 6 39.59 -20.48 -27.37
CA GLU A 6 40.52 -19.75 -26.50
C GLU A 6 40.38 -18.23 -26.71
N LEU A 7 40.32 -17.47 -25.62
CA LEU A 7 40.05 -16.02 -25.68
C LEU A 7 41.13 -15.23 -26.43
N ASN A 8 42.39 -15.69 -26.39
CA ASN A 8 43.52 -15.12 -27.14
C ASN A 8 43.41 -15.29 -28.67
N LEU A 9 42.55 -16.18 -29.16
CA LEU A 9 42.31 -16.41 -30.58
C LEU A 9 41.19 -15.54 -31.14
N LEU A 10 40.40 -14.89 -30.27
CA LEU A 10 39.33 -13.98 -30.65
C LEU A 10 39.90 -12.63 -31.08
N ARG A 11 39.29 -12.04 -32.10
CA ARG A 11 39.72 -10.77 -32.68
C ARG A 11 38.63 -9.73 -32.54
N GLU A 12 39.04 -8.50 -32.26
CA GLU A 12 38.14 -7.35 -32.24
C GLU A 12 38.32 -6.51 -33.50
N VAL A 13 37.24 -5.88 -33.95
CA VAL A 13 37.32 -4.92 -35.07
C VAL A 13 37.75 -3.56 -34.53
N ALA A 14 38.82 -3.01 -35.10
CA ALA A 14 39.45 -1.77 -34.63
C ALA A 14 38.51 -0.55 -34.59
N ASN A 15 37.51 -0.50 -35.48
CA ASN A 15 36.56 0.61 -35.60
C ASN A 15 35.16 0.22 -35.11
N ASN A 16 35.03 -0.47 -33.98
CA ASN A 16 33.71 -0.73 -33.38
C ASN A 16 33.09 0.59 -32.90
N PRO A 17 31.92 1.01 -33.43
CA PRO A 17 31.31 2.29 -33.06
C PRO A 17 30.75 2.31 -31.63
N ARG A 18 30.57 1.14 -30.99
CA ARG A 18 30.01 1.04 -29.63
C ARG A 18 31.12 0.95 -28.59
N VAL A 19 31.12 1.89 -27.65
CA VAL A 19 32.04 1.91 -26.50
C VAL A 19 31.54 0.93 -25.43
N ILE A 20 32.46 0.13 -24.88
CA ILE A 20 32.17 -0.78 -23.76
C ILE A 20 32.16 0.01 -22.45
N THR A 21 31.05 -0.06 -21.70
CA THR A 21 30.93 0.59 -20.38
C THR A 21 31.29 -0.36 -19.24
N THR A 22 31.66 0.20 -18.09
CA THR A 22 31.96 -0.59 -16.87
C THR A 22 30.73 -1.37 -16.40
N GLU A 23 29.55 -0.75 -16.43
CA GLU A 23 28.27 -1.38 -16.04
C GLU A 23 27.96 -2.61 -16.88
N GLN A 24 28.15 -2.53 -18.20
CA GLN A 24 27.95 -3.67 -19.10
C GLN A 24 28.89 -4.84 -18.75
N VAL A 25 30.15 -4.54 -18.47
CA VAL A 25 31.15 -5.55 -18.09
C VAL A 25 30.74 -6.22 -16.77
N GLU A 26 30.29 -5.43 -15.79
CA GLU A 26 29.92 -5.95 -14.47
C GLU A 26 28.68 -6.86 -14.54
N ILE A 27 27.66 -6.49 -15.33
CA ILE A 27 26.50 -7.37 -15.59
C ILE A 27 26.96 -8.70 -16.20
N TYR A 28 27.84 -8.67 -17.20
CA TYR A 28 28.36 -9.90 -17.80
C TYR A 28 29.23 -10.71 -16.84
N LYS A 29 29.99 -10.09 -15.94
CA LYS A 29 30.72 -10.82 -14.90
C LYS A 29 29.77 -11.58 -13.99
N ASN A 30 28.72 -10.92 -13.51
CA ASN A 30 27.69 -11.52 -12.66
C ASN A 30 27.06 -12.75 -13.34
N ILE A 31 26.69 -12.62 -14.61
CA ILE A 31 26.09 -13.70 -15.39
C ILE A 31 27.10 -14.85 -15.61
N LEU A 32 28.34 -14.54 -16.02
CA LEU A 32 29.36 -15.54 -16.31
C LEU A 32 29.80 -16.30 -15.05
N GLN A 33 29.94 -15.63 -13.91
CA GLN A 33 30.28 -16.27 -12.64
C GLN A 33 29.17 -17.21 -12.16
N ARG A 34 27.90 -16.81 -12.30
CA ARG A 34 26.77 -17.58 -11.78
C ARG A 34 26.35 -18.73 -12.69
N PHE A 35 26.30 -18.47 -13.99
CA PHE A 35 25.70 -19.37 -14.96
C PHE A 35 26.71 -19.94 -15.97
N GLY A 36 27.93 -19.40 -16.00
CA GLY A 36 28.87 -19.65 -17.10
C GLY A 36 28.40 -18.97 -18.39
N ASN A 37 29.07 -19.29 -19.50
CA ASN A 37 28.71 -18.73 -20.81
C ASN A 37 27.62 -19.56 -21.51
N ILE A 38 26.39 -19.50 -21.00
CA ILE A 38 25.23 -20.20 -21.58
C ILE A 38 24.84 -19.60 -22.93
N ILE A 39 24.88 -18.26 -23.06
CA ILE A 39 24.58 -17.55 -24.30
C ILE A 39 25.91 -17.32 -25.06
N PRO A 40 26.20 -18.12 -26.11
CA PRO A 40 27.49 -18.10 -26.78
C PRO A 40 27.76 -16.78 -27.50
N VAL A 41 29.03 -16.43 -27.65
CA VAL A 41 29.46 -15.26 -28.43
C VAL A 41 29.45 -15.60 -29.92
N ILE A 42 28.91 -14.71 -30.75
CA ILE A 42 28.90 -14.91 -32.20
C ILE A 42 30.21 -14.41 -32.79
N ILE A 43 30.85 -15.24 -33.60
CA ILE A 43 32.12 -14.94 -34.29
C ILE A 43 32.02 -15.28 -35.78
N ASP A 44 32.77 -14.58 -36.62
CA ASP A 44 32.89 -14.90 -38.05
C ASP A 44 33.88 -16.05 -38.31
N GLU A 45 34.13 -16.36 -39.59
CA GLU A 45 35.08 -17.39 -40.00
C GLU A 45 36.53 -17.14 -39.59
N ASN A 46 36.90 -15.88 -39.34
CA ASN A 46 38.24 -15.42 -38.99
C ASN A 46 38.41 -15.11 -37.48
N ASN A 47 37.46 -15.54 -36.64
CA ASN A 47 37.38 -15.29 -35.19
C ASN A 47 37.13 -13.81 -34.81
N TYR A 48 36.68 -12.96 -35.72
CA TYR A 48 36.22 -11.63 -35.33
C TYR A 48 34.90 -11.74 -34.58
N VAL A 49 34.84 -11.06 -33.44
CA VAL A 49 33.65 -10.97 -32.61
C VAL A 49 32.57 -10.17 -33.36
N VAL A 50 31.40 -10.78 -33.57
CA VAL A 50 30.28 -10.14 -34.27
C VAL A 50 29.46 -9.31 -33.28
N SER A 51 29.19 -9.85 -32.09
CA SER A 51 28.46 -9.18 -30.99
C SER A 51 29.10 -9.51 -29.64
N ASP A 52 28.72 -8.81 -28.56
CA ASP A 52 29.09 -9.12 -27.16
C ASP A 52 30.55 -8.86 -26.74
N TYR A 53 31.18 -7.81 -27.28
CA TYR A 53 32.52 -7.36 -26.85
C TYR A 53 32.67 -7.17 -25.33
N ALA A 54 31.64 -6.62 -24.65
CA ALA A 54 31.65 -6.46 -23.20
C ALA A 54 31.70 -7.80 -22.45
N LYS A 55 31.08 -8.86 -22.99
CA LYS A 55 31.11 -10.22 -22.44
C LYS A 55 32.50 -10.85 -22.57
N ILE A 56 33.18 -10.61 -23.70
CA ILE A 56 34.58 -11.02 -23.89
C ILE A 56 35.49 -10.34 -22.87
N LYS A 57 35.34 -9.01 -22.71
CA LYS A 57 36.10 -8.26 -21.71
C LYS A 57 35.83 -8.77 -20.29
N ALA A 58 34.57 -9.02 -19.92
CA ALA A 58 34.21 -9.61 -18.64
C ALA A 58 34.86 -10.98 -18.43
N ALA A 59 34.85 -11.86 -19.43
CA ALA A 59 35.48 -13.18 -19.35
C ALA A 59 37.00 -13.09 -19.13
N ILE A 60 37.68 -12.16 -19.81
CA ILE A 60 39.11 -11.89 -19.62
C ILE A 60 39.38 -11.39 -18.19
N GLU A 61 38.58 -10.43 -17.71
CA GLU A 61 38.74 -9.88 -16.34
C GLU A 61 38.46 -10.92 -15.24
N LEU A 62 37.63 -11.93 -15.52
CA LEU A 62 37.41 -13.08 -14.64
C LEU A 62 38.53 -14.14 -14.71
N GLY A 63 39.53 -13.96 -15.57
CA GLY A 63 40.62 -14.92 -15.74
C GLY A 63 40.21 -16.19 -16.47
N MET A 64 39.09 -16.17 -17.21
CA MET A 64 38.72 -17.27 -18.09
C MET A 64 39.78 -17.43 -19.19
N LYS A 65 39.96 -18.67 -19.69
CA LYS A 65 40.89 -18.97 -20.81
C LYS A 65 40.17 -19.21 -22.12
N GLU A 66 38.94 -19.68 -22.04
CA GLU A 66 38.13 -20.09 -23.17
C GLU A 66 36.67 -19.66 -22.97
N ILE A 67 35.95 -19.48 -24.07
CA ILE A 67 34.55 -19.08 -24.06
C ILE A 67 33.77 -19.81 -25.15
N ASN A 68 32.50 -20.12 -24.87
CA ASN A 68 31.61 -20.75 -25.84
C ASN A 68 31.21 -19.76 -26.96
N CYS A 69 31.40 -20.16 -28.20
CA CYS A 69 31.13 -19.35 -29.38
C CYS A 69 30.27 -20.09 -30.41
N ILE A 70 29.47 -19.34 -31.16
CA ILE A 70 28.85 -19.79 -32.40
C ILE A 70 29.56 -19.12 -33.56
N ARG A 71 30.04 -19.93 -34.50
CA ARG A 71 30.65 -19.42 -35.73
C ARG A 71 29.63 -19.31 -36.85
N ILE A 72 29.56 -18.14 -37.46
CA ILE A 72 28.84 -17.90 -38.72
C ILE A 72 29.85 -17.96 -39.88
N ASN A 73 29.45 -18.58 -40.99
CA ASN A 73 30.29 -18.78 -42.18
C ASN A 73 29.53 -18.31 -43.43
N ASN A 74 30.23 -18.16 -44.55
CA ASN A 74 29.65 -17.83 -45.87
C ASN A 74 28.93 -16.47 -45.89
N LEU A 75 29.49 -15.48 -45.19
CA LEU A 75 29.03 -14.09 -45.22
C LEU A 75 30.18 -13.19 -45.61
N SER A 76 29.91 -12.19 -46.43
CA SER A 76 30.86 -11.11 -46.73
C SER A 76 31.12 -10.23 -45.51
N GLU A 77 32.23 -9.50 -45.52
CA GLU A 77 32.57 -8.53 -44.46
C GLU A 77 31.45 -7.49 -44.27
N ASP A 78 30.86 -7.01 -45.37
CA ASP A 78 29.75 -6.06 -45.36
C ASP A 78 28.49 -6.63 -44.71
N GLU A 79 28.19 -7.91 -44.93
CA GLU A 79 27.05 -8.59 -44.29
C GLU A 79 27.27 -8.78 -42.79
N VAL A 80 28.48 -9.20 -42.37
CA VAL A 80 28.84 -9.31 -40.95
C VAL A 80 28.76 -7.95 -40.26
N GLN A 81 29.25 -6.88 -40.92
CA GLN A 81 29.15 -5.52 -40.40
C GLN A 81 27.69 -5.05 -40.30
N THR A 82 26.87 -5.35 -41.31
CA THR A 82 25.44 -5.02 -41.32
C THR A 82 24.72 -5.69 -40.17
N ILE A 83 24.90 -7.00 -39.98
CA ILE A 83 24.28 -7.77 -38.90
C ILE A 83 24.66 -7.18 -37.54
N ARG A 84 25.96 -6.90 -37.33
CA ARG A 84 26.45 -6.32 -36.07
C ARG A 84 25.74 -5.02 -35.71
N ILE A 85 25.63 -4.10 -36.67
CA ILE A 85 25.02 -2.79 -36.42
C ILE A 85 23.50 -2.93 -36.24
N ALA A 86 22.85 -3.73 -37.10
CA ALA A 86 21.40 -3.89 -37.10
C ALA A 86 20.90 -4.56 -35.81
N GLU A 87 21.54 -5.63 -35.34
CA GLU A 87 21.16 -6.34 -34.10
C GLU A 87 21.26 -5.44 -32.87
N ILE A 88 22.38 -4.70 -32.74
CA ILE A 88 22.55 -3.74 -31.65
C ILE A 88 21.46 -2.67 -31.70
N ARG A 89 21.17 -2.12 -32.90
CA ARG A 89 20.16 -1.10 -33.06
C ARG A 89 18.75 -1.61 -32.74
N ALA A 90 18.45 -2.86 -33.11
CA ALA A 90 17.17 -3.49 -32.80
C ALA A 90 16.97 -3.62 -31.28
N VAL A 91 18.01 -4.02 -30.55
CA VAL A 91 17.99 -4.10 -29.08
C VAL A 91 17.79 -2.72 -28.45
N GLU A 92 18.47 -1.67 -28.94
CA GLU A 92 18.32 -0.29 -28.44
C GLU A 92 16.92 0.30 -28.66
N LEU A 93 16.22 -0.11 -29.72
CA LEU A 93 14.87 0.35 -30.02
C LEU A 93 13.80 -0.35 -29.16
N GLY A 94 14.15 -1.48 -28.53
CA GLY A 94 13.29 -2.17 -27.58
C GLY A 94 12.97 -1.28 -26.38
N LYS A 95 11.71 -1.31 -25.94
CA LYS A 95 11.24 -0.56 -24.77
C LYS A 95 10.74 -1.52 -23.69
N TRP A 96 10.99 -1.16 -22.44
CA TRP A 96 10.45 -1.88 -21.30
C TRP A 96 8.99 -1.49 -21.07
N ASP A 97 8.16 -2.52 -20.84
CA ASP A 97 6.90 -2.37 -20.13
C ASP A 97 7.23 -2.52 -18.64
N TYR A 98 7.38 -1.39 -17.93
CA TYR A 98 7.91 -1.38 -16.56
C TYR A 98 7.03 -2.14 -15.56
N GLN A 99 5.72 -2.23 -15.80
CA GLN A 99 4.83 -3.03 -14.98
C GLN A 99 5.12 -4.52 -15.15
N LYS A 100 5.19 -5.02 -16.39
CA LYS A 100 5.54 -6.42 -16.65
C LYS A 100 6.96 -6.76 -16.22
N LEU A 101 7.89 -5.82 -16.41
CA LEU A 101 9.27 -5.98 -15.95
C LEU A 101 9.32 -6.11 -14.42
N PHE A 102 8.63 -5.25 -13.68
CA PHE A 102 8.52 -5.35 -12.23
C PHE A 102 7.94 -6.70 -11.79
N ASP A 103 6.88 -7.16 -12.45
CA ASP A 103 6.23 -8.44 -12.14
C ASP A 103 7.17 -9.64 -12.39
N GLU A 104 7.97 -9.61 -13.46
CA GLU A 104 8.98 -10.63 -13.74
C GLU A 104 10.14 -10.60 -12.74
N LEU A 105 10.71 -9.42 -12.46
CA LEU A 105 11.82 -9.29 -11.51
C LEU A 105 11.40 -9.67 -10.08
N SER A 106 10.15 -9.41 -9.70
CA SER A 106 9.61 -9.77 -8.39
C SER A 106 9.53 -11.29 -8.18
N LYS A 107 9.36 -12.08 -9.25
CA LYS A 107 9.31 -13.56 -9.16
C LYS A 107 10.67 -14.21 -8.96
N ILE A 108 11.74 -13.58 -9.45
CA ILE A 108 13.10 -14.14 -9.43
C ILE A 108 13.87 -13.82 -8.14
N GLY A 109 13.27 -13.10 -7.19
CA GLY A 109 13.87 -12.84 -5.87
C GLY A 109 15.22 -12.13 -5.99
N GLU A 110 16.17 -12.42 -5.10
CA GLU A 110 17.46 -11.69 -5.04
C GLU A 110 18.32 -11.78 -6.31
N ASP A 111 18.05 -12.75 -7.19
CA ASP A 111 18.77 -12.91 -8.46
C ASP A 111 18.53 -11.75 -9.44
N PHE A 112 17.49 -10.92 -9.23
CA PHE A 112 17.27 -9.71 -10.03
C PHE A 112 18.49 -8.79 -10.06
N LYS A 113 19.29 -8.77 -8.98
CA LYS A 113 20.51 -7.94 -8.87
C LYS A 113 21.54 -8.25 -9.95
N LEU A 114 21.50 -9.46 -10.52
CA LEU A 114 22.41 -9.88 -11.60
C LEU A 114 22.05 -9.26 -12.95
N THR A 115 20.82 -8.73 -13.10
CA THR A 115 20.30 -8.20 -14.37
C THR A 115 20.77 -6.77 -14.66
N GLY A 116 21.30 -6.07 -13.66
CA GLY A 116 21.67 -4.66 -13.75
C GLY A 116 20.52 -3.68 -13.58
N PHE A 117 19.29 -4.16 -13.34
CA PHE A 117 18.16 -3.30 -13.00
C PHE A 117 18.19 -2.87 -11.53
N ASP A 118 17.99 -1.58 -11.31
CA ASP A 118 17.62 -1.05 -10.00
C ASP A 118 16.09 -1.07 -9.84
N LEU A 119 15.61 -1.73 -8.79
CA LEU A 119 14.18 -1.77 -8.50
C LEU A 119 13.62 -0.38 -8.17
N ASP A 120 14.43 0.53 -7.64
CA ASP A 120 14.00 1.89 -7.32
C ASP A 120 13.78 2.70 -8.59
N GLU A 121 14.66 2.58 -9.58
CA GLU A 121 14.46 3.18 -10.91
C GLU A 121 13.23 2.61 -11.62
N ILE A 122 13.00 1.28 -11.54
CA ILE A 122 11.81 0.65 -12.13
C ILE A 122 10.54 1.15 -11.46
N LEU A 123 10.54 1.26 -10.13
CA LEU A 123 9.39 1.73 -9.36
C LEU A 123 9.04 3.19 -9.69
N GLU A 124 10.02 4.04 -9.99
CA GLU A 124 9.79 5.42 -10.43
C GLU A 124 9.15 5.51 -11.82
N GLN A 125 9.39 4.52 -12.68
CA GLN A 125 8.80 4.42 -14.01
C GLN A 125 7.43 3.75 -14.02
N LEU A 126 6.98 3.19 -12.88
CA LEU A 126 5.63 2.66 -12.78
C LEU A 126 4.62 3.82 -12.85
N PRO A 127 3.51 3.65 -13.57
CA PRO A 127 2.44 4.65 -13.56
C PRO A 127 1.93 4.82 -12.13
N VAL A 128 2.13 6.01 -11.56
CA VAL A 128 1.49 6.42 -10.32
C VAL A 128 0.07 6.81 -10.69
N GLU A 129 -0.92 6.04 -10.24
CA GLU A 129 -2.31 6.47 -10.31
C GLU A 129 -2.44 7.82 -9.61
N ALA A 130 -2.92 8.84 -10.31
CA ALA A 130 -3.24 10.10 -9.66
C ALA A 130 -4.47 9.87 -8.77
N LEU A 131 -4.32 10.09 -7.46
CA LEU A 131 -5.47 10.13 -6.56
C LEU A 131 -6.33 11.35 -6.89
N ASP A 132 -7.48 11.15 -7.53
CA ASP A 132 -8.51 12.20 -7.64
C ASP A 132 -9.30 12.26 -6.34
N ILE A 133 -8.75 13.00 -5.38
CA ILE A 133 -9.31 13.13 -4.05
C ILE A 133 -10.62 13.91 -4.00
N ASN A 134 -10.89 14.72 -5.03
CA ASN A 134 -12.16 15.41 -5.19
C ASN A 134 -13.25 14.49 -5.70
N GLY A 135 -12.88 13.40 -6.38
CA GLY A 135 -13.77 12.30 -6.76
C GLY A 135 -14.09 11.33 -5.63
N ILE A 136 -13.56 11.53 -4.42
CA ILE A 136 -13.93 10.75 -3.24
C ILE A 136 -15.15 11.38 -2.56
N ASP A 137 -16.25 10.63 -2.61
CA ASP A 137 -17.51 10.99 -2.00
C ASP A 137 -17.49 10.70 -0.49
N GLU A 138 -17.84 11.70 0.31
CA GLU A 138 -18.19 11.49 1.71
C GLU A 138 -19.61 10.92 1.75
N ILE A 139 -19.75 9.71 2.25
CA ILE A 139 -21.04 9.04 2.43
C ILE A 139 -21.49 9.28 3.85
N ASP A 140 -22.72 9.76 4.02
CA ASP A 140 -23.32 9.96 5.34
C ASP A 140 -23.32 8.65 6.13
N VAL A 141 -23.36 8.76 7.46
CA VAL A 141 -23.51 7.58 8.31
C VAL A 141 -25.01 7.38 8.55
N PRO A 142 -25.56 6.18 8.31
CA PRO A 142 -26.93 5.86 8.67
C PRO A 142 -27.17 6.04 10.17
N GLU A 143 -28.37 6.49 10.57
CA GLU A 143 -28.71 6.66 11.98
C GLU A 143 -28.63 5.34 12.77
N LEU A 144 -28.21 5.45 14.02
CA LEU A 144 -28.12 4.32 14.94
C LEU A 144 -29.50 3.86 15.38
N GLN A 145 -29.73 2.56 15.31
CA GLN A 145 -30.94 1.93 15.82
C GLN A 145 -30.70 1.24 17.17
N GLU A 146 -31.77 1.18 17.96
CA GLU A 146 -31.75 0.46 19.24
C GLU A 146 -31.67 -1.06 19.03
N GLU A 147 -32.45 -1.58 18.08
CA GLU A 147 -32.47 -3.00 17.71
C GLU A 147 -31.33 -3.33 16.75
N THR A 148 -30.68 -4.47 16.97
CA THR A 148 -29.60 -4.98 16.12
C THR A 148 -30.02 -6.23 15.37
N PHE A 149 -29.67 -6.27 14.09
CA PHE A 149 -29.84 -7.45 13.25
C PHE A 149 -28.57 -8.31 13.23
N THR A 150 -27.39 -7.67 13.10
CA THR A 150 -26.10 -8.36 13.16
C THR A 150 -25.87 -8.94 14.55
N LYS A 151 -25.24 -10.11 14.60
CA LYS A 151 -24.88 -10.81 15.83
C LYS A 151 -23.39 -11.09 15.88
N GLN A 152 -22.85 -11.25 17.08
CA GLN A 152 -21.48 -11.74 17.25
C GLN A 152 -21.22 -13.01 16.41
N GLN A 153 -20.03 -13.09 15.83
CA GLN A 153 -19.54 -14.12 14.91
C GLN A 153 -20.17 -14.13 13.51
N ASP A 154 -21.06 -13.20 13.19
CA ASP A 154 -21.52 -12.99 11.82
C ASP A 154 -20.40 -12.44 10.94
N ILE A 155 -20.41 -12.86 9.66
CA ILE A 155 -19.53 -12.29 8.63
C ILE A 155 -20.39 -11.81 7.47
N TRP A 156 -20.34 -10.52 7.18
CA TRP A 156 -20.89 -9.91 5.99
C TRP A 156 -19.88 -9.93 4.86
N LEU A 157 -20.31 -10.44 3.70
CA LEU A 157 -19.63 -10.27 2.43
C LEU A 157 -20.28 -9.07 1.74
N LEU A 158 -19.48 -8.05 1.46
CA LEU A 158 -19.92 -6.78 0.88
C LEU A 158 -19.14 -6.62 -0.42
N GLY A 159 -19.65 -7.20 -1.52
CA GLY A 159 -18.88 -7.37 -2.75
C GLY A 159 -17.58 -8.15 -2.53
N ASN A 160 -16.44 -7.49 -2.77
CA ASN A 160 -15.10 -8.07 -2.52
C ASN A 160 -14.58 -7.84 -1.08
N HIS A 161 -15.35 -7.13 -0.25
CA HIS A 161 -15.01 -6.79 1.13
C HIS A 161 -15.59 -7.82 2.12
N ARG A 162 -15.02 -7.85 3.33
CA ARG A 162 -15.49 -8.68 4.44
C ARG A 162 -15.59 -7.83 5.69
N LEU A 163 -16.73 -7.90 6.37
CA LEU A 163 -16.95 -7.32 7.69
C LEU A 163 -17.30 -8.46 8.65
N MET A 164 -16.61 -8.56 9.77
CA MET A 164 -16.93 -9.52 10.82
C MET A 164 -17.37 -8.78 12.07
N CYS A 165 -18.50 -9.21 12.65
CA CYS A 165 -18.89 -8.78 13.98
C CYS A 165 -18.18 -9.68 15.00
N GLY A 166 -17.10 -9.20 15.62
CA GLY A 166 -16.22 -10.05 16.41
C GLY A 166 -15.14 -9.31 17.20
N ASP A 167 -14.21 -10.08 17.75
CA ASP A 167 -13.23 -9.59 18.72
C ASP A 167 -11.80 -9.59 18.15
N SER A 168 -11.26 -8.40 17.87
CA SER A 168 -9.91 -8.19 17.34
C SER A 168 -8.79 -8.71 18.25
N THR A 169 -9.07 -8.93 19.54
CA THR A 169 -8.09 -9.52 20.47
C THR A 169 -7.98 -11.04 20.33
N LYS A 170 -8.90 -11.69 19.61
CA LYS A 170 -8.89 -13.13 19.35
C LYS A 170 -8.33 -13.44 17.96
N LEU A 171 -7.22 -14.18 17.92
CA LEU A 171 -6.59 -14.58 16.67
C LEU A 171 -7.52 -15.39 15.77
N GLU A 172 -8.38 -16.23 16.35
CA GLU A 172 -9.35 -17.05 15.61
C GLU A 172 -10.33 -16.18 14.82
N ASP A 173 -10.82 -15.09 15.41
CA ASP A 173 -11.76 -14.19 14.75
C ASP A 173 -11.04 -13.42 13.63
N VAL A 174 -9.82 -12.92 13.88
CA VAL A 174 -9.00 -12.28 12.83
C VAL A 174 -8.72 -13.24 11.66
N LYS A 175 -8.41 -14.52 11.94
CA LYS A 175 -8.20 -15.54 10.89
C LYS A 175 -9.48 -15.84 10.09
N LYS A 176 -10.65 -15.88 10.72
CA LYS A 176 -11.94 -16.04 10.02
C LYS A 176 -12.29 -14.82 9.16
N LEU A 177 -11.99 -13.62 9.66
CA LEU A 177 -12.18 -12.38 8.92
C LEU A 177 -11.35 -12.38 7.64
N VAL A 178 -10.03 -12.61 7.72
CA VAL A 178 -9.14 -12.56 6.55
C VAL A 178 -9.28 -13.76 5.62
N ASN A 179 -9.78 -14.91 6.12
CA ASN A 179 -10.10 -16.08 5.30
C ASN A 179 -8.94 -16.54 4.39
N ASN A 180 -7.75 -16.70 4.97
CA ASN A 180 -6.49 -17.06 4.30
C ASN A 180 -5.94 -16.02 3.31
N GLU A 181 -6.58 -14.86 3.16
CA GLU A 181 -5.98 -13.73 2.45
C GLU A 181 -4.82 -13.14 3.26
N VAL A 182 -3.81 -12.66 2.54
CA VAL A 182 -2.65 -12.00 3.14
C VAL A 182 -2.88 -10.49 3.13
N ILE A 183 -2.67 -9.83 4.26
CA ILE A 183 -2.97 -8.39 4.40
C ILE A 183 -1.77 -7.53 3.96
N ASP A 184 -2.05 -6.52 3.14
CA ASP A 184 -1.06 -5.61 2.56
C ASP A 184 -0.91 -4.29 3.32
N LEU A 185 -1.98 -3.84 3.99
CA LEU A 185 -2.04 -2.57 4.70
C LEU A 185 -2.96 -2.67 5.91
N LEU A 186 -2.54 -2.13 7.06
CA LEU A 186 -3.41 -1.92 8.22
C LEU A 186 -3.77 -0.43 8.33
N VAL A 187 -5.05 -0.09 8.36
CA VAL A 187 -5.54 1.25 8.71
C VAL A 187 -6.57 1.08 9.80
N THR A 188 -6.30 1.60 11.00
CA THR A 188 -7.19 1.31 12.14
C THR A 188 -7.21 2.41 13.20
N ASP A 189 -8.35 2.52 13.89
CA ASP A 189 -8.67 3.55 14.88
C ASP A 189 -9.17 2.91 16.19
N PRO A 190 -8.27 2.31 17.00
CA PRO A 190 -8.64 1.63 18.24
C PRO A 190 -9.17 2.60 19.31
N PRO A 191 -9.84 2.10 20.37
CA PRO A 191 -10.18 2.90 21.55
C PRO A 191 -8.95 3.58 22.16
N TYR A 192 -9.13 4.81 22.65
CA TYR A 192 -8.05 5.68 23.12
C TYR A 192 -7.86 5.67 24.64
N ASN A 193 -8.72 4.96 25.36
CA ASN A 193 -8.74 4.88 26.83
C ASN A 193 -9.03 6.21 27.53
N VAL A 194 -9.86 7.07 26.92
CA VAL A 194 -10.15 8.43 27.42
C VAL A 194 -11.50 8.56 28.11
N ASP A 195 -12.19 7.44 28.38
CA ASP A 195 -13.54 7.34 28.94
C ASP A 195 -14.54 8.24 28.20
N TYR A 196 -14.52 8.19 26.87
CA TYR A 196 -15.35 9.07 26.06
C TYR A 196 -16.85 8.84 26.30
N GLN A 197 -17.58 9.93 26.49
CA GLN A 197 -19.03 9.95 26.55
C GLN A 197 -19.59 11.02 25.60
N ALA A 198 -20.43 10.60 24.65
CA ALA A 198 -21.13 11.50 23.74
C ALA A 198 -22.22 12.31 24.48
N ALA A 199 -22.65 13.42 23.90
CA ALA A 199 -23.70 14.28 24.46
C ALA A 199 -25.05 13.54 24.63
N ASN A 200 -25.30 12.52 23.80
CA ASN A 200 -26.46 11.63 23.87
C ASN A 200 -26.30 10.50 24.91
N GLY A 201 -25.20 10.47 25.66
CA GLY A 201 -24.91 9.49 26.71
C GLY A 201 -24.22 8.22 26.25
N GLN A 202 -24.01 8.01 24.94
CA GLN A 202 -23.31 6.84 24.40
C GLN A 202 -21.83 6.81 24.82
N LYS A 203 -21.31 5.60 25.05
CA LYS A 203 -19.93 5.34 25.43
C LYS A 203 -19.25 4.40 24.45
N ILE A 204 -17.95 4.54 24.28
CA ILE A 204 -17.13 3.62 23.49
C ILE A 204 -16.80 2.40 24.37
N LYS A 205 -17.07 1.20 23.87
CA LYS A 205 -16.69 -0.04 24.56
C LYS A 205 -15.17 -0.11 24.65
N ASN A 206 -14.65 -0.62 25.77
CA ASN A 206 -13.22 -0.80 26.02
C ASN A 206 -12.38 0.50 26.08
N ASP A 207 -13.02 1.66 26.29
CA ASP A 207 -12.36 2.98 26.32
C ASP A 207 -12.09 3.49 27.76
N ASN A 208 -12.14 2.62 28.78
CA ASN A 208 -11.86 2.95 30.18
C ASN A 208 -11.31 1.73 30.95
N MET A 209 -10.04 1.43 30.71
CA MET A 209 -9.27 0.36 31.32
C MET A 209 -8.13 0.94 32.16
N ASN A 210 -7.69 0.19 33.17
CA ASN A 210 -6.41 0.49 33.80
C ASN A 210 -5.26 0.30 32.79
N SER A 211 -4.14 0.97 33.02
CA SER A 211 -3.02 1.04 32.07
C SER A 211 -2.44 -0.34 31.69
N GLU A 212 -2.41 -1.30 32.61
CA GLU A 212 -1.89 -2.65 32.32
C GLU A 212 -2.85 -3.43 31.41
N ASN A 213 -4.16 -3.38 31.69
CA ASN A 213 -5.17 -4.02 30.85
C ASN A 213 -5.25 -3.36 29.47
N PHE A 214 -5.14 -2.04 29.40
CA PHE A 214 -5.12 -1.32 28.13
C PHE A 214 -3.90 -1.70 27.28
N TYR A 215 -2.71 -1.77 27.88
CA TYR A 215 -1.51 -2.24 27.19
C TYR A 215 -1.67 -3.67 26.64
N ARG A 216 -2.21 -4.60 27.46
CA ARG A 216 -2.44 -5.99 27.04
C ARG A 216 -3.48 -6.09 25.92
N PHE A 217 -4.51 -5.27 25.98
CA PHE A 217 -5.52 -5.14 24.92
C PHE A 217 -4.88 -4.70 23.60
N LEU A 218 -4.08 -3.62 23.62
CA LEU A 218 -3.34 -3.13 22.45
C LEU A 218 -2.41 -4.21 21.88
N LEU A 219 -1.61 -4.84 22.75
CA LEU A 219 -0.65 -5.87 22.37
C LEU A 219 -1.33 -7.07 21.71
N ALA A 220 -2.50 -7.48 22.20
CA ALA A 220 -3.22 -8.64 21.68
C ALA A 220 -3.63 -8.43 20.22
N PHE A 221 -4.30 -7.32 19.89
CA PHE A 221 -4.71 -7.10 18.50
C PHE A 221 -3.53 -6.75 17.59
N TYR A 222 -2.48 -6.08 18.09
CA TYR A 222 -1.26 -5.86 17.30
C TYR A 222 -0.57 -7.18 16.93
N LYS A 223 -0.47 -8.13 17.85
CA LYS A 223 0.07 -9.47 17.53
C LYS A 223 -0.79 -10.21 16.49
N ASN A 224 -2.11 -10.08 16.59
CA ASN A 224 -3.01 -10.68 15.61
C ASN A 224 -2.89 -10.03 14.22
N ALA A 225 -2.77 -8.70 14.15
CA ALA A 225 -2.50 -7.98 12.90
C ALA A 225 -1.14 -8.40 12.31
N TYR A 226 -0.11 -8.46 13.15
CA TYR A 226 1.23 -8.87 12.74
C TYR A 226 1.25 -10.27 12.11
N GLU A 227 0.48 -11.21 12.65
CA GLU A 227 0.37 -12.59 12.13
C GLU A 227 -0.18 -12.63 10.70
N VAL A 228 -1.19 -11.82 10.37
CA VAL A 228 -1.90 -11.88 9.07
C VAL A 228 -1.34 -10.94 8.00
N MET A 229 -0.51 -9.97 8.40
CA MET A 229 0.15 -9.04 7.48
C MET A 229 1.39 -9.67 6.82
N ARG A 230 1.61 -9.42 5.53
CA ARG A 230 2.88 -9.78 4.89
C ARG A 230 4.04 -8.92 5.41
N ALA A 231 5.27 -9.42 5.24
CA ALA A 231 6.43 -8.56 5.37
C ALA A 231 6.33 -7.36 4.41
N GLY A 232 6.79 -6.20 4.85
CA GLY A 232 6.69 -4.93 4.12
C GLY A 232 5.29 -4.32 4.06
N ALA A 233 4.28 -4.91 4.71
CA ALA A 233 2.96 -4.29 4.83
C ALA A 233 3.02 -3.05 5.73
N GLY A 234 2.48 -1.93 5.23
CA GLY A 234 2.42 -0.68 5.97
C GLY A 234 1.33 -0.68 7.04
N PHE A 235 1.39 0.26 7.98
CA PHE A 235 0.29 0.52 8.90
C PHE A 235 0.08 2.01 9.14
N TYR A 236 -1.17 2.36 9.46
CA TYR A 236 -1.63 3.64 9.99
C TYR A 236 -2.51 3.38 11.21
N ILE A 237 -2.09 3.86 12.38
CA ILE A 237 -2.81 3.63 13.64
C ILE A 237 -3.05 4.97 14.33
N PHE A 238 -4.29 5.42 14.38
CA PHE A 238 -4.66 6.63 15.12
C PHE A 238 -4.66 6.37 16.63
N HIS A 239 -4.28 7.36 17.43
CA HIS A 239 -4.26 7.22 18.89
C HIS A 239 -4.47 8.55 19.63
N ALA A 240 -4.71 8.49 20.94
CA ALA A 240 -4.58 9.66 21.83
C ALA A 240 -3.13 9.85 22.28
N ASP A 241 -2.63 11.09 22.25
CA ASP A 241 -1.26 11.41 22.70
C ASP A 241 -1.04 11.08 24.18
N SER A 242 -2.08 11.20 25.01
CA SER A 242 -2.04 10.83 26.43
C SER A 242 -1.65 9.37 26.69
N GLU A 243 -1.92 8.47 25.75
CA GLU A 243 -1.62 7.04 25.84
C GLU A 243 -0.44 6.61 24.93
N THR A 244 0.35 7.57 24.43
CA THR A 244 1.45 7.34 23.47
C THR A 244 2.41 6.22 23.91
N ARG A 245 2.68 6.11 25.22
CA ARG A 245 3.55 5.07 25.78
C ARG A 245 2.97 3.68 25.59
N ALA A 246 1.66 3.51 25.84
CA ALA A 246 1.00 2.21 25.69
C ALA A 246 0.93 1.80 24.22
N PHE A 247 0.51 2.72 23.36
CA PHE A 247 0.43 2.53 21.91
C PHE A 247 1.77 2.13 21.29
N ARG A 248 2.81 2.94 21.51
CA ARG A 248 4.14 2.70 20.93
C ARG A 248 4.81 1.45 21.51
N GLY A 249 4.68 1.24 22.83
CA GLY A 249 5.27 0.10 23.51
C GLY A 249 4.70 -1.22 23.01
N ALA A 250 3.37 -1.35 23.01
CA ALA A 250 2.69 -2.56 22.56
C ALA A 250 2.94 -2.85 21.07
N LEU A 251 2.97 -1.81 20.24
CA LEU A 251 3.22 -1.95 18.80
C LEU A 251 4.65 -2.43 18.50
N THR A 252 5.63 -1.87 19.21
CA THR A 252 7.04 -2.30 19.12
C THR A 252 7.20 -3.74 19.62
N GLU A 253 6.57 -4.09 20.74
CA GLU A 253 6.61 -5.45 21.30
C GLU A 253 5.94 -6.48 20.38
N ALA A 254 4.92 -6.09 19.63
CA ALA A 254 4.30 -6.94 18.61
C ALA A 254 5.21 -7.20 17.39
N GLY A 255 6.32 -6.46 17.24
CA GLY A 255 7.32 -6.66 16.19
C GLY A 255 7.25 -5.66 15.03
N PHE A 256 6.39 -4.64 15.11
CA PHE A 256 6.31 -3.62 14.08
C PHE A 256 7.43 -2.58 14.20
N LYS A 257 7.90 -2.08 13.06
CA LYS A 257 8.75 -0.90 13.00
C LYS A 257 7.92 0.35 12.90
N ILE A 258 8.04 1.22 13.89
CA ILE A 258 7.49 2.58 13.85
C ILE A 258 8.48 3.47 13.11
N SER A 259 8.04 4.12 12.03
CA SER A 259 8.88 5.01 11.24
C SER A 259 8.62 6.47 11.59
N GLN A 260 7.34 6.87 11.61
CA GLN A 260 6.95 8.27 11.78
C GLN A 260 5.66 8.39 12.61
N CYS A 261 5.39 9.60 13.09
CA CYS A 261 4.11 9.99 13.67
C CYS A 261 3.53 11.08 12.78
N LEU A 262 2.39 10.80 12.17
CA LEU A 262 1.63 11.75 11.39
C LEU A 262 0.67 12.52 12.31
N ILE A 263 0.33 13.76 11.96
CA ILE A 263 -0.66 14.54 12.71
C ILE A 263 -1.84 14.89 11.81
N TRP A 264 -3.04 14.51 12.21
CA TRP A 264 -4.29 14.95 11.61
C TRP A 264 -4.81 16.16 12.39
N VAL A 265 -4.89 17.34 11.77
CA VAL A 265 -5.40 18.55 12.43
C VAL A 265 -6.86 18.79 12.06
N LYS A 266 -7.71 19.00 13.06
CA LYS A 266 -9.14 19.24 12.93
C LYS A 266 -9.41 20.71 12.62
N ASN A 267 -10.50 20.98 11.91
CA ASN A 267 -10.99 22.33 11.60
C ASN A 267 -11.32 23.15 12.84
N GLN A 268 -11.89 22.49 13.85
CA GLN A 268 -12.22 23.07 15.14
C GLN A 268 -11.58 22.24 16.26
N PHE A 269 -11.17 22.90 17.33
CA PHE A 269 -10.73 22.19 18.53
C PHE A 269 -11.94 21.65 19.29
N ILE A 270 -11.76 20.54 19.97
CA ILE A 270 -12.79 19.99 20.86
C ILE A 270 -12.67 20.70 22.21
N LEU A 271 -13.74 21.40 22.62
CA LEU A 271 -13.81 22.02 23.94
C LEU A 271 -13.72 20.95 25.03
N SER A 272 -12.79 21.13 25.95
CA SER A 272 -12.54 20.25 27.08
C SER A 272 -12.34 21.08 28.36
N ARG A 273 -12.27 20.40 29.51
CA ARG A 273 -11.93 21.03 30.79
C ARG A 273 -10.41 21.16 31.02
N GLN A 274 -9.59 20.86 30.02
CA GLN A 274 -8.13 20.95 30.09
C GLN A 274 -7.64 22.37 29.79
N ASP A 275 -6.40 22.67 30.17
CA ASP A 275 -5.76 23.98 29.92
C ASP A 275 -5.65 24.31 28.42
N TYR A 276 -5.47 23.29 27.58
CA TYR A 276 -5.44 23.40 26.13
C TYR A 276 -6.45 22.44 25.49
N ASN A 277 -7.15 22.90 24.45
CA ASN A 277 -8.12 22.09 23.73
C ASN A 277 -7.47 21.34 22.57
N TRP A 278 -7.85 20.08 22.39
CA TRP A 278 -7.31 19.23 21.33
C TRP A 278 -7.84 19.66 19.95
N LYS A 279 -6.93 20.07 19.07
CA LYS A 279 -7.20 20.38 17.65
C LYS A 279 -6.55 19.37 16.70
N HIS A 280 -5.97 18.29 17.20
CA HIS A 280 -5.30 17.31 16.36
C HIS A 280 -5.40 15.90 16.95
N GLU A 281 -5.12 14.91 16.11
CA GLU A 281 -4.94 13.51 16.46
C GLU A 281 -3.66 12.98 15.83
N PRO A 282 -2.76 12.35 16.59
CA PRO A 282 -1.61 11.64 16.04
C PRO A 282 -2.02 10.31 15.38
N CYS A 283 -1.24 9.89 14.39
CA CYS A 283 -1.37 8.63 13.66
C CYS A 283 0.02 8.01 13.47
N LEU A 284 0.28 6.85 14.05
CA LEU A 284 1.54 6.14 13.87
C LEU A 284 1.62 5.54 12.46
N TYR A 285 2.74 5.77 11.80
CA TYR A 285 3.07 5.19 10.50
C TYR A 285 4.34 4.34 10.58
N GLY A 286 4.32 3.20 9.91
CA GLY A 286 5.43 2.27 9.84
C GLY A 286 5.08 1.02 9.05
N TRP A 287 5.82 -0.06 9.26
CA TRP A 287 5.59 -1.32 8.53
C TRP A 287 6.07 -2.54 9.32
N LYS A 288 5.62 -3.72 8.89
CA LYS A 288 6.19 -5.01 9.30
C LYS A 288 7.52 -5.23 8.56
N GLU A 289 8.63 -5.39 9.28
CA GLU A 289 9.94 -5.59 8.65
C GLU A 289 10.06 -6.95 7.93
N GLY A 290 11.10 -7.09 7.11
CA GLY A 290 11.43 -8.33 6.38
C GLY A 290 11.62 -8.13 4.88
N VAL A 291 10.84 -7.24 4.26
CA VAL A 291 11.04 -6.78 2.87
C VAL A 291 10.73 -5.28 2.78
N LYS A 292 11.09 -4.64 1.65
CA LYS A 292 10.84 -3.22 1.43
C LYS A 292 9.32 -2.94 1.40
N HIS A 293 8.88 -1.93 2.12
CA HIS A 293 7.47 -1.50 2.10
C HIS A 293 7.16 -0.72 0.82
N PHE A 294 5.89 -0.73 0.43
CA PHE A 294 5.38 0.12 -0.66
C PHE A 294 4.91 1.45 -0.10
N PHE A 295 5.28 2.53 -0.77
CA PHE A 295 4.78 3.88 -0.56
C PHE A 295 4.78 4.59 -1.91
N ILE A 296 3.82 5.47 -2.19
CA ILE A 296 3.83 6.25 -3.43
C ILE A 296 5.03 7.21 -3.39
N ARG A 297 6.09 6.91 -4.13
CA ARG A 297 7.39 7.60 -4.00
C ARG A 297 7.48 8.87 -4.83
N ASN A 298 6.44 9.71 -4.78
CA ASN A 298 6.54 11.04 -5.39
C ASN A 298 7.22 12.05 -4.45
N PHE A 299 7.50 11.67 -3.19
CA PHE A 299 8.14 12.48 -2.14
C PHE A 299 7.48 13.84 -1.88
N THR A 300 6.21 13.98 -2.26
CA THR A 300 5.41 15.19 -1.99
C THR A 300 4.54 15.04 -0.74
N GLN A 301 4.52 13.86 -0.11
CA GLN A 301 3.82 13.65 1.17
C GLN A 301 4.72 14.11 2.32
N ASP A 302 4.20 14.98 3.17
CA ASP A 302 4.83 15.35 4.44
C ASP A 302 4.21 14.60 5.63
N THR A 303 4.73 14.83 6.85
CA THR A 303 4.26 14.15 8.08
C THR A 303 2.89 14.61 8.54
N ILE A 304 2.24 15.49 7.81
CA ILE A 304 0.97 16.06 8.15
C ILE A 304 0.04 15.76 6.94
N GLN A 305 -1.18 15.27 7.17
CA GLN A 305 -2.09 14.86 6.09
C GLN A 305 -3.13 15.95 5.74
N GLU A 306 -2.95 16.72 4.63
CA GLU A 306 -3.93 17.73 4.12
C GLU A 306 -4.69 17.29 2.86
N ILE A 307 -5.95 17.69 2.72
CA ILE A 307 -6.74 17.71 1.49
C ILE A 307 -7.60 18.99 1.45
N TYR A 308 -7.52 19.78 0.38
CA TYR A 308 -8.31 21.01 0.27
C TYR A 308 -9.75 20.73 -0.20
N SER A 309 -10.74 21.30 0.47
CA SER A 309 -12.12 21.38 -0.03
C SER A 309 -12.48 22.80 -0.52
N LYS A 310 -12.80 22.88 -1.82
CA LYS A 310 -13.49 23.91 -2.62
C LYS A 310 -13.23 25.41 -2.31
N THR A 311 -12.59 26.05 -3.28
CA THR A 311 -12.43 27.52 -3.45
C THR A 311 -13.61 28.20 -4.15
N GLU A 312 -14.68 27.46 -4.44
CA GLU A 312 -15.74 27.89 -5.37
C GLU A 312 -16.70 28.96 -4.81
N SER A 313 -16.62 29.30 -3.51
CA SER A 313 -17.53 30.26 -2.85
C SER A 313 -16.86 31.51 -2.26
N MET A 314 -15.57 31.75 -2.51
CA MET A 314 -14.84 32.88 -1.91
C MET A 314 -14.90 34.14 -2.77
N SER A 315 -15.07 35.31 -2.15
CA SER A 315 -14.95 36.57 -2.87
C SER A 315 -13.50 36.83 -3.28
N LYS A 316 -13.30 37.61 -4.35
CA LYS A 316 -11.96 37.94 -4.86
C LYS A 316 -11.04 38.60 -3.82
N LYS A 317 -11.63 39.33 -2.86
CA LYS A 317 -10.90 40.01 -1.78
C LYS A 317 -10.45 39.02 -0.69
N GLU A 318 -11.27 38.03 -0.36
CA GLU A 318 -10.94 36.95 0.57
C GLU A 318 -9.93 35.97 -0.02
N LEU A 319 -10.02 35.70 -1.32
CA LEU A 319 -9.01 34.93 -2.06
C LEU A 319 -7.64 35.60 -2.01
N GLN A 320 -7.59 36.92 -2.19
CA GLN A 320 -6.35 37.69 -2.13
C GLN A 320 -5.76 37.78 -0.72
N GLU A 321 -6.59 37.96 0.31
CA GLU A 321 -6.15 37.94 1.72
C GLU A 321 -5.62 36.55 2.11
N THR A 322 -6.27 35.49 1.63
CA THR A 322 -5.87 34.09 1.86
C THR A 322 -4.57 33.75 1.16
N LEU A 323 -4.40 34.16 -0.10
CA LEU A 323 -3.15 34.04 -0.85
C LEU A 323 -2.01 34.81 -0.17
N LYS A 324 -2.30 35.99 0.38
CA LYS A 324 -1.30 36.79 1.07
C LYS A 324 -0.85 36.14 2.39
N ASN A 325 -1.76 35.56 3.15
CA ASN A 325 -1.44 34.79 4.37
C ASN A 325 -0.71 33.48 4.07
N ILE A 326 -1.04 32.78 2.97
CA ILE A 326 -0.33 31.55 2.52
C ILE A 326 1.08 31.86 2.02
N LEU A 327 1.29 33.03 1.39
CA LEU A 327 2.59 33.43 0.85
C LEU A 327 3.50 34.10 1.89
N GLU A 328 2.95 34.61 3.00
CA GLU A 328 3.71 35.29 4.07
C GLU A 328 4.12 34.37 5.24
N GLU A 329 3.59 33.15 5.38
CA GLU A 329 3.99 32.21 6.45
C GLU A 329 4.83 31.02 5.97
N TYR A 330 6.11 31.01 6.36
CA TYR A 330 6.94 29.79 6.41
C TYR A 330 6.55 28.94 7.64
N THR A 331 5.47 28.14 7.63
CA THR A 331 5.19 27.27 8.80
C THR A 331 4.43 25.96 8.51
N THR A 332 4.44 25.07 9.52
CA THR A 332 4.20 23.60 9.52
C THR A 332 2.80 23.17 10.02
N ILE A 333 1.69 23.64 9.44
CA ILE A 333 0.33 23.45 10.03
C ILE A 333 -0.70 22.93 9.03
N ILE A 334 -1.60 22.02 9.47
CA ILE A 334 -2.68 21.39 8.69
C ILE A 334 -4.10 21.73 9.15
N ARG A 335 -5.15 21.59 8.32
CA ARG A 335 -6.58 21.80 8.69
C ARG A 335 -7.56 20.90 7.89
N GLU A 336 -8.30 20.01 8.56
CA GLU A 336 -9.35 19.14 7.95
C GLU A 336 -10.71 19.25 8.65
N ASN A 337 -11.79 19.31 7.88
CA ASN A 337 -13.13 19.42 8.46
C ASN A 337 -13.61 18.07 9.01
N LYS A 338 -13.81 18.01 10.34
CA LYS A 338 -14.60 16.92 10.92
C LYS A 338 -16.00 16.94 10.26
N PRO A 339 -16.60 15.76 9.94
CA PRO A 339 -17.95 15.69 9.41
C PRO A 339 -18.94 16.51 10.24
N LEU A 340 -19.86 17.23 9.58
CA LEU A 340 -20.75 18.22 10.22
C LEU A 340 -21.82 17.59 11.13
N LYS A 341 -22.20 16.33 10.90
CA LYS A 341 -23.10 15.54 11.77
C LYS A 341 -22.29 14.48 12.50
N ASN A 342 -22.37 14.46 13.82
CA ASN A 342 -21.50 13.66 14.68
C ASN A 342 -22.29 12.88 15.76
N ASP A 343 -23.60 12.69 15.55
CA ASP A 343 -24.52 12.12 16.55
C ASP A 343 -24.57 10.59 16.54
N ILE A 344 -23.89 9.96 15.57
CA ILE A 344 -24.00 8.52 15.28
C ILE A 344 -22.75 7.76 15.74
N HIS A 345 -21.54 8.14 15.31
CA HIS A 345 -20.31 7.55 15.87
C HIS A 345 -19.39 8.64 16.42
N PRO A 346 -18.97 8.56 17.69
CA PRO A 346 -18.28 9.67 18.36
C PRO A 346 -16.92 10.04 17.75
N THR A 347 -16.22 9.04 17.20
CA THR A 347 -14.83 9.16 16.67
C THR A 347 -14.71 8.90 15.18
N MET A 348 -15.75 9.13 14.37
CA MET A 348 -15.67 8.90 12.92
C MET A 348 -14.53 9.71 12.26
N LYS A 349 -13.73 9.02 11.44
CA LYS A 349 -12.70 9.62 10.57
C LYS A 349 -13.28 9.96 9.18
N PRO A 350 -12.91 11.11 8.58
CA PRO A 350 -13.31 11.47 7.20
C PRO A 350 -12.86 10.41 6.19
N ILE A 351 -13.70 10.08 5.20
CA ILE A 351 -13.38 9.07 4.17
C ILE A 351 -12.19 9.56 3.33
N ARG A 352 -12.12 10.87 3.04
CA ARG A 352 -11.01 11.46 2.27
C ARG A 352 -9.65 11.27 2.95
N LEU A 353 -9.59 11.46 4.27
CA LEU A 353 -8.37 11.22 5.06
C LEU A 353 -7.92 9.76 4.91
N ILE A 354 -8.83 8.82 5.14
CA ILE A 354 -8.53 7.38 5.04
C ILE A 354 -8.13 7.00 3.60
N SER A 355 -8.78 7.58 2.60
CA SER A 355 -8.48 7.35 1.17
C SER A 355 -7.05 7.76 0.82
N LYS A 356 -6.57 8.89 1.35
CA LYS A 356 -5.17 9.34 1.17
C LYS A 356 -4.18 8.34 1.75
N LEU A 357 -4.44 7.83 2.96
CA LEU A 357 -3.57 6.84 3.61
C LEU A 357 -3.55 5.51 2.83
N ILE A 358 -4.72 5.01 2.43
CA ILE A 358 -4.83 3.78 1.63
C ILE A 358 -4.10 3.95 0.30
N HIS A 359 -4.32 5.04 -0.42
CA HIS A 359 -3.67 5.29 -1.69
C HIS A 359 -2.15 5.36 -1.57
N ASN A 360 -1.64 6.04 -0.54
CA ASN A 360 -0.20 6.22 -0.34
C ASN A 360 0.56 4.91 -0.07
N SER A 361 -0.08 3.90 0.50
CA SER A 361 0.58 2.64 0.90
C SER A 361 -0.05 1.38 0.34
N SER A 362 -0.89 1.48 -0.70
CA SER A 362 -1.46 0.31 -1.37
C SER A 362 -1.65 0.49 -2.88
N LYS A 363 -1.83 -0.62 -3.59
CA LYS A 363 -2.22 -0.66 -5.01
C LYS A 363 -3.67 -1.15 -5.16
N GLU A 364 -4.27 -0.98 -6.34
CA GLU A 364 -5.57 -1.61 -6.64
C GLU A 364 -5.52 -3.12 -6.34
N ASN A 365 -6.65 -3.67 -5.90
CA ASN A 365 -6.85 -5.05 -5.47
C ASN A 365 -6.10 -5.51 -4.21
N TRP A 366 -5.30 -4.64 -3.57
CA TRP A 366 -4.64 -4.98 -2.31
C TRP A 366 -5.61 -5.08 -1.15
N ASN A 367 -5.23 -5.88 -0.15
CA ASN A 367 -6.02 -6.20 1.03
C ASN A 367 -5.73 -5.20 2.18
N VAL A 368 -6.73 -4.42 2.57
CA VAL A 368 -6.69 -3.42 3.66
C VAL A 368 -7.43 -3.97 4.88
N LEU A 369 -6.74 -4.09 6.01
CA LEU A 369 -7.30 -4.53 7.27
C LEU A 369 -7.63 -3.31 8.16
N ASP A 370 -8.79 -3.38 8.81
CA ASP A 370 -9.17 -2.50 9.91
C ASP A 370 -9.73 -3.36 11.04
N LEU A 371 -9.09 -3.30 12.22
CA LEU A 371 -9.51 -4.09 13.37
C LEU A 371 -10.49 -3.34 14.27
N PHE A 372 -10.89 -2.13 13.90
CA PHE A 372 -11.83 -1.28 14.63
C PHE A 372 -12.70 -0.51 13.63
N GLY A 373 -13.61 -1.24 12.97
CA GLY A 373 -14.36 -0.77 11.81
C GLY A 373 -15.20 0.49 12.06
N GLY A 374 -15.71 0.69 13.29
CA GLY A 374 -16.48 1.87 13.68
C GLY A 374 -17.65 2.13 12.74
N SER A 375 -17.69 3.31 12.12
CA SER A 375 -18.71 3.65 11.11
C SER A 375 -18.38 3.20 9.68
N GLY A 376 -17.29 2.48 9.45
CA GLY A 376 -16.95 1.87 8.16
C GLY A 376 -16.18 2.75 7.18
N SER A 377 -15.56 3.85 7.62
CA SER A 377 -14.83 4.75 6.72
C SER A 377 -13.75 4.05 5.89
N THR A 378 -13.07 3.04 6.46
CA THR A 378 -12.06 2.23 5.74
C THR A 378 -12.67 1.40 4.61
N LEU A 379 -13.88 0.85 4.80
CA LEU A 379 -14.58 0.07 3.77
C LEU A 379 -14.98 0.95 2.60
N ILE A 380 -15.59 2.10 2.88
CA ILE A 380 -16.05 3.05 1.87
C ILE A 380 -14.86 3.60 1.07
N ALA A 381 -13.77 3.97 1.74
CA ALA A 381 -12.54 4.42 1.08
C ALA A 381 -11.93 3.33 0.20
N ALA A 382 -11.87 2.09 0.69
CA ALA A 382 -11.31 0.98 -0.07
C ALA A 382 -12.14 0.65 -1.32
N GLU A 383 -13.48 0.64 -1.23
CA GLU A 383 -14.37 0.42 -2.38
C GLU A 383 -14.13 1.49 -3.47
N GLN A 384 -14.14 2.78 -3.09
CA GLN A 384 -13.92 3.88 -4.04
C GLN A 384 -12.51 3.84 -4.67
N LEU A 385 -11.52 3.30 -3.96
CA LEU A 385 -10.16 3.10 -4.46
C LEU A 385 -9.93 1.72 -5.09
N LYS A 386 -10.94 0.86 -5.24
CA LYS A 386 -10.78 -0.52 -5.77
C LYS A 386 -9.76 -1.37 -4.99
N ARG A 387 -9.72 -1.23 -3.66
CA ARG A 387 -9.01 -2.12 -2.73
C ARG A 387 -10.02 -3.06 -2.08
N LYS A 388 -9.56 -4.17 -1.48
CA LYS A 388 -10.42 -5.08 -0.71
C LYS A 388 -10.28 -4.78 0.77
N ALA A 389 -11.39 -4.64 1.48
CA ALA A 389 -11.39 -4.27 2.89
C ALA A 389 -11.80 -5.45 3.77
N PHE A 390 -11.11 -5.60 4.89
CA PHE A 390 -11.37 -6.60 5.91
C PHE A 390 -11.56 -5.87 7.24
N LEU A 391 -12.80 -5.77 7.71
CA LEU A 391 -13.16 -4.98 8.89
C LEU A 391 -13.57 -5.92 10.04
N MET A 392 -13.06 -5.65 11.24
CA MET A 392 -13.61 -6.19 12.48
C MET A 392 -14.37 -5.08 13.21
N GLU A 393 -15.60 -5.35 13.62
CA GLU A 393 -16.38 -4.45 14.47
C GLU A 393 -16.99 -5.23 15.64
N PHE A 394 -16.78 -4.76 16.87
CA PHE A 394 -17.22 -5.49 18.06
C PHE A 394 -18.68 -5.19 18.41
N ASP A 395 -19.18 -4.00 18.11
CA ASP A 395 -20.56 -3.62 18.37
C ASP A 395 -21.48 -4.03 17.21
N GLU A 396 -22.47 -4.86 17.51
CA GLU A 396 -23.49 -5.30 16.56
C GLU A 396 -24.20 -4.11 15.88
N LYS A 397 -24.43 -3.01 16.61
CA LYS A 397 -25.06 -1.80 16.06
C LYS A 397 -24.20 -1.15 14.98
N TYR A 398 -22.90 -1.06 15.23
CA TYR A 398 -21.99 -0.46 14.26
C TYR A 398 -21.72 -1.39 13.08
N ALA A 399 -21.75 -2.70 13.28
CA ALA A 399 -21.72 -3.65 12.17
C ALA A 399 -22.93 -3.45 11.22
N ASP A 400 -24.15 -3.27 11.76
CA ASP A 400 -25.33 -2.93 10.95
C ASP A 400 -25.16 -1.59 10.22
N VAL A 401 -24.62 -0.56 10.88
CA VAL A 401 -24.32 0.74 10.26
C VAL A 401 -23.37 0.60 9.07
N ILE A 402 -22.30 -0.19 9.18
CA ILE A 402 -21.35 -0.41 8.08
C ILE A 402 -22.04 -1.07 6.87
N VAL A 403 -22.88 -2.09 7.11
CA VAL A 403 -23.62 -2.78 6.04
C VAL A 403 -24.59 -1.83 5.34
N LYS A 404 -25.34 -1.03 6.11
CA LYS A 404 -26.26 -0.02 5.58
C LYS A 404 -25.53 1.05 4.77
N ARG A 405 -24.39 1.53 5.26
CA ARG A 405 -23.56 2.54 4.57
C ARG A 405 -22.98 2.01 3.26
N TYR A 406 -22.65 0.72 3.18
CA TYR A 406 -22.28 0.09 1.91
C TYR A 406 -23.46 -0.01 0.94
N ALA A 407 -24.65 -0.38 1.44
CA ALA A 407 -25.85 -0.48 0.61
C ALA A 407 -26.30 0.88 0.03
N GLU A 408 -26.04 1.99 0.72
CA GLU A 408 -26.29 3.36 0.24
C GLU A 408 -25.44 3.76 -0.97
N MET A 409 -24.38 3.00 -1.30
CA MET A 409 -23.60 3.15 -2.54
C MET A 409 -24.25 2.44 -3.75
N ASP A 410 -25.56 2.18 -3.69
CA ASP A 410 -26.31 1.38 -4.67
C ASP A 410 -25.71 -0.04 -4.86
N LYS A 411 -25.19 -0.62 -3.78
CA LYS A 411 -24.60 -1.97 -3.76
C LYS A 411 -25.61 -3.00 -3.29
N GLU A 412 -25.78 -4.06 -4.06
CA GLU A 412 -26.71 -5.17 -3.76
C GLU A 412 -26.02 -6.52 -3.62
N ASP A 413 -24.71 -6.59 -3.87
CA ASP A 413 -23.86 -7.77 -3.72
C ASP A 413 -23.48 -8.03 -2.25
N ILE A 414 -24.52 -8.07 -1.40
CA ILE A 414 -24.42 -8.24 0.05
C ILE A 414 -24.87 -9.64 0.44
N LYS A 415 -24.09 -10.33 1.27
CA LYS A 415 -24.44 -11.64 1.85
C LYS A 415 -24.04 -11.70 3.31
N LEU A 416 -24.88 -12.34 4.13
CA LEU A 416 -24.56 -12.66 5.52
C LEU A 416 -24.17 -14.14 5.63
N LEU A 417 -23.06 -14.41 6.31
CA LEU A 417 -22.66 -15.74 6.75
C LEU A 417 -22.91 -15.86 8.25
N ARG A 418 -23.83 -16.75 8.65
CA ARG A 418 -24.19 -17.00 10.05
C ARG A 418 -24.31 -18.49 10.29
N ASN A 419 -23.53 -19.02 11.23
CA ASN A 419 -23.52 -20.44 11.61
C ASN A 419 -23.40 -21.41 10.42
N GLY A 420 -22.54 -21.09 9.45
CA GLY A 420 -22.31 -21.90 8.26
C GLY A 420 -23.42 -21.82 7.19
N LYS A 421 -24.44 -20.99 7.40
CA LYS A 421 -25.46 -20.67 6.38
C LYS A 421 -25.16 -19.32 5.75
N THR A 422 -25.50 -19.21 4.47
CA THR A 422 -25.42 -17.96 3.70
C THR A 422 -26.83 -17.43 3.45
N TYR A 423 -27.04 -16.15 3.75
CA TYR A 423 -28.28 -15.42 3.49
C TYR A 423 -27.96 -14.30 2.49
N ASN A 424 -28.73 -14.21 1.41
CA ASN A 424 -28.55 -13.18 0.39
C ASN A 424 -29.23 -11.88 0.82
N TRP A 425 -28.83 -10.77 0.18
CA TRP A 425 -29.36 -9.45 0.49
C TRP A 425 -30.89 -9.38 0.54
N ASN A 426 -31.57 -9.93 -0.46
CA ASN A 426 -33.04 -9.92 -0.53
C ASN A 426 -33.72 -10.64 0.63
N GLU A 427 -33.04 -11.57 1.29
CA GLU A 427 -33.57 -12.33 2.44
C GLU A 427 -33.42 -11.56 3.75
N VAL A 428 -32.37 -10.73 3.87
CA VAL A 428 -32.02 -10.05 5.13
C VAL A 428 -32.31 -8.56 5.11
N LYS A 429 -32.44 -7.92 3.94
CA LYS A 429 -32.62 -6.48 3.79
C LYS A 429 -33.81 -6.00 4.62
N SER A 430 -34.99 -6.57 4.43
CA SER A 430 -36.19 -6.14 5.17
C SER A 430 -36.04 -6.26 6.68
N GLU A 431 -35.30 -7.26 7.17
CA GLU A 431 -35.07 -7.46 8.60
C GLU A 431 -34.03 -6.49 9.16
N LEU A 432 -32.94 -6.23 8.41
CA LEU A 432 -31.92 -5.25 8.77
C LEU A 432 -32.47 -3.82 8.87
N TYR A 433 -33.47 -3.49 8.03
CA TYR A 433 -34.17 -2.19 8.05
C TYR A 433 -35.49 -2.23 8.84
N ALA A 434 -35.83 -3.32 9.54
CA ALA A 434 -37.11 -3.42 10.23
C ALA A 434 -37.32 -2.37 11.35
N GLY A 435 -36.23 -1.80 11.87
CA GLY A 435 -36.23 -0.68 12.82
C GLY A 435 -36.32 0.71 12.19
N ASP A 436 -36.22 0.83 10.86
CA ASP A 436 -36.35 2.10 10.10
C ASP A 436 -37.84 2.42 9.84
N VAL A 437 -38.65 2.59 10.89
CA VAL A 437 -40.06 2.96 10.74
C VAL A 437 -40.20 4.47 10.57
N THR A 438 -40.27 4.89 9.29
CA THR A 438 -40.70 6.18 8.70
C THR A 438 -40.07 7.48 9.18
#